data_AF-Q23698-F1
#
_entry.id   AF-Q23698-F1
#
_cell.length_a   1.000
_cell.length_b   1.000
_cell.length_c   1.000
_cell.angle_alpha   90.00
_cell.angle_beta   90.00
_cell.angle_gamma   90.00
#
_symmetry.space_group_name_H-M   'P 1'
#
loop_
_entity.id
_entity.type
_entity.pdbx_description
1 polymer ?
#
loop_
_entity_poly.entity_id
_entity_poly.type
_entity_poly.pdbx_seq_one_letter_code
_entity_poly.pdbx_strand_id
1 'polypeptide(L)'
;MSAAVTCYKCGEAGHMSRECPKAAASRTCYNCGQTGHLSRECPSERKPKACYNCGSTEHLSRECPNEAKTGADSRTCYNCGQTGHLSRECPSERKPKRCYNCGSTEHLSRECPDRH
;
A
#
# COMPACT_ATOMS: atom_id res chain seq x y z
N MET A 1 4.24 15.09 -25.75
CA MET A 1 3.63 16.00 -24.76
C MET A 1 4.08 15.54 -23.38
N SER A 2 5.04 16.23 -22.76
CA SER A 2 5.51 15.90 -21.41
C SER A 2 4.34 16.04 -20.44
N ALA A 3 3.93 14.94 -19.79
CA ALA A 3 2.90 14.99 -18.77
C ALA A 3 3.37 15.94 -17.66
N ALA A 4 2.68 17.08 -17.51
CA ALA A 4 2.95 18.01 -16.43
C ALA A 4 2.74 17.27 -15.12
N VAL A 5 3.83 16.99 -14.41
CA VAL A 5 3.77 16.24 -13.17
C VAL A 5 3.25 17.16 -12.08
N THR A 6 2.01 16.94 -11.66
CA THR A 6 1.36 17.72 -10.61
C THR A 6 1.63 17.06 -9.27
N CYS A 7 2.10 17.85 -8.32
CA CYS A 7 2.37 17.39 -6.98
C CYS A 7 1.06 17.17 -6.23
N TYR A 8 0.76 15.94 -5.86
CA TYR A 8 -0.44 15.62 -5.08
C TYR A 8 -0.39 16.11 -3.62
N LYS A 9 0.75 16.62 -3.15
CA LYS A 9 0.90 17.15 -1.79
C LYS A 9 0.64 18.65 -1.69
N CYS A 10 1.00 19.43 -2.71
CA CYS A 10 0.83 20.89 -2.71
C CYS A 10 -0.02 21.42 -3.87
N GLY A 11 -0.43 20.57 -4.81
CA GLY A 11 -1.24 20.96 -5.97
C GLY A 11 -0.49 21.67 -7.09
N GLU A 12 0.80 21.97 -6.91
CA GLU A 12 1.61 22.69 -7.92
C GLU A 12 2.15 21.74 -8.98
N ALA A 13 2.18 22.20 -10.23
CA ALA A 13 2.76 21.48 -11.37
C ALA A 13 4.28 21.71 -11.47
N GLY A 14 5.01 20.71 -11.97
CA GLY A 14 6.45 20.79 -12.23
C GLY A 14 7.32 19.89 -11.33
N HIS A 15 6.75 19.17 -10.37
CA HIS A 15 7.49 18.22 -9.53
C HIS A 15 6.61 17.06 -9.03
N MET A 16 7.20 15.89 -8.79
CA MET A 16 6.51 14.76 -8.18
C MET A 16 6.32 14.98 -6.67
N SER A 17 5.29 14.37 -6.07
CA SER A 17 5.04 14.40 -4.61
C SER A 17 6.23 13.98 -3.72
N ARG A 18 7.22 13.29 -4.29
CA ARG A 18 8.46 12.89 -3.61
C ARG A 18 9.48 14.04 -3.55
N GLU A 19 9.48 14.89 -4.55
CA GLU A 19 10.42 16.00 -4.76
C GLU A 19 9.81 17.36 -4.38
N CYS A 20 8.64 17.33 -3.74
CA CYS A 20 7.97 18.55 -3.34
C CYS A 20 8.80 19.31 -2.30
N PRO A 21 9.24 20.54 -2.62
CA PRO A 21 10.02 21.35 -1.67
C PRO A 21 9.19 21.72 -0.44
N LYS A 22 7.87 21.84 -0.61
CA LYS A 22 6.90 22.04 0.48
C LYS A 22 6.53 20.74 1.21
N ALA A 23 7.05 19.58 0.80
CA ALA A 23 6.79 18.33 1.52
C ALA A 23 7.33 18.36 2.94
N ALA A 24 8.38 19.14 3.22
CA ALA A 24 8.88 19.33 4.59
C ALA A 24 7.79 19.94 5.49
N ALA A 25 7.15 21.02 5.01
CA ALA A 25 6.06 21.69 5.72
C ALA A 25 4.79 20.82 5.83
N SER A 26 4.54 19.96 4.84
CA SER A 26 3.37 19.06 4.83
C SER A 26 3.60 17.72 5.56
N ARG A 27 4.79 17.47 6.13
CA ARG A 27 5.05 16.23 6.89
C ARG A 27 4.43 16.36 8.27
N THR A 28 3.41 15.54 8.53
CA THR A 28 2.85 15.37 9.87
C THR A 28 3.70 14.40 10.65
N CYS A 29 4.10 14.80 11.85
CA CYS A 29 4.81 13.97 12.79
C CYS A 29 3.86 12.92 13.39
N TYR A 30 4.10 11.63 13.14
CA TYR A 30 3.33 10.54 13.73
C TYR A 30 3.58 10.32 15.23
N ASN A 31 4.46 11.12 15.86
CA ASN A 31 4.72 11.06 17.30
C ASN A 31 3.90 12.11 18.07
N CYS A 32 3.96 13.38 17.65
CA CYS A 32 3.29 14.50 18.33
C CYS A 32 2.08 15.06 17.56
N GLY A 33 1.88 14.67 16.30
CA GLY A 33 0.78 15.15 15.45
C GLY A 33 1.01 16.52 14.79
N GLN A 34 2.12 17.21 15.10
CA GLN A 34 2.43 18.51 14.50
C GLN A 34 2.99 18.36 13.09
N THR A 35 2.72 19.34 12.24
CA THR A 35 3.29 19.42 10.88
C THR A 35 4.66 20.11 10.87
N GLY A 36 5.43 19.90 9.81
CA GLY A 36 6.74 20.55 9.61
C GLY A 36 7.96 19.68 9.96
N HIS A 37 7.76 18.47 10.51
CA HIS A 37 8.85 17.54 10.81
C HIS A 37 8.38 16.08 10.77
N LEU A 38 9.33 15.14 10.62
CA LEU A 38 9.04 13.70 10.75
C LEU A 38 9.18 13.24 12.19
N SER A 39 8.56 12.10 12.53
CA SER A 39 8.71 11.46 13.86
C SER A 39 10.16 11.17 14.25
N ARG A 40 11.10 11.14 13.29
CA ARG A 40 12.53 10.96 13.54
C ARG A 40 13.22 12.23 14.04
N GLU A 41 12.67 13.39 13.66
CA GLU A 41 13.15 14.74 13.96
C GLU A 41 12.30 15.39 15.05
N CYS A 42 11.41 14.62 15.69
CA CYS A 42 10.54 15.13 16.73
C CYS A 42 11.37 15.40 18.00
N PRO A 43 11.34 16.62 18.56
CA PRO A 43 12.06 16.96 19.78
C PRO A 43 11.40 16.37 21.03
N SER A 44 10.18 15.83 20.91
CA SER A 44 9.45 15.18 22.00
C SER A 44 9.86 13.72 22.19
N GLU A 45 9.67 13.23 23.42
CA GLU A 45 9.91 11.82 23.76
C GLU A 45 9.15 10.87 22.84
N ARG A 46 9.80 9.76 22.49
CA ARG A 46 9.22 8.77 21.58
C ARG A 46 8.08 8.04 22.28
N LYS A 47 6.83 8.40 21.96
CA LYS A 47 5.65 7.62 22.37
C LYS A 47 5.83 6.16 21.93
N PRO A 48 5.47 5.19 22.80
CA PRO A 48 5.50 3.79 22.44
C PRO A 48 4.60 3.57 21.22
N LYS A 49 5.10 2.79 20.26
CA LYS A 49 4.34 2.49 19.04
C LYS A 49 3.21 1.53 19.43
N ALA A 50 2.00 2.04 19.46
CA ALA A 50 0.83 1.20 19.59
C ALA A 50 0.52 0.49 18.25
N CYS A 51 -0.01 -0.73 18.36
CA CYS A 51 -0.67 -1.43 17.29
C CYS A 51 -1.76 -0.55 16.69
N TYR A 52 -1.64 -0.18 15.41
CA TYR A 52 -2.65 0.59 14.71
C TYR A 52 -3.98 -0.18 14.51
N ASN A 53 -4.00 -1.50 14.75
CA ASN A 53 -5.22 -2.31 14.60
C ASN A 53 -6.04 -2.37 15.90
N CYS A 54 -5.40 -2.40 17.07
CA CYS A 54 -6.09 -2.61 18.36
C CYS A 54 -5.71 -1.62 19.47
N GLY A 55 -4.76 -0.71 19.21
CA GLY A 55 -4.29 0.28 20.18
C GLY A 55 -3.34 -0.24 21.26
N SER A 56 -3.00 -1.54 21.27
CA SER A 56 -2.07 -2.12 22.26
C SER A 56 -0.64 -1.65 22.04
N THR A 57 0.10 -1.30 23.10
CA THR A 57 1.53 -0.96 23.04
C THR A 57 2.46 -2.17 23.12
N GLU A 58 1.92 -3.36 23.35
CA GLU A 58 2.72 -4.58 23.54
C GLU A 58 3.22 -5.18 22.22
N HIS A 59 2.53 -4.90 21.12
CA HIS A 59 2.88 -5.41 19.80
C HIS A 59 2.64 -4.36 18.72
N LEU A 60 3.31 -4.50 17.58
CA LEU A 60 3.03 -3.68 16.40
C LEU A 60 1.88 -4.27 15.59
N SER A 61 1.27 -3.50 14.66
CA SER A 61 0.18 -4.00 13.80
C SER A 61 0.48 -5.29 13.03
N ARG A 62 1.76 -5.60 12.84
CA ARG A 62 2.24 -6.81 12.17
C ARG A 62 2.15 -8.06 13.06
N GLU A 63 2.20 -7.85 14.37
CA GLU A 63 2.23 -8.87 15.42
C GLU A 63 0.90 -8.87 16.19
N CYS A 64 -0.11 -8.17 15.67
CA CYS A 64 -1.42 -8.09 16.27
C CYS A 64 -2.10 -9.47 16.24
N PRO A 65 -2.39 -10.07 17.40
CA PRO A 65 -3.04 -11.38 17.49
C PRO A 65 -4.52 -11.28 17.09
N ASN A 66 -5.14 -10.11 17.28
CA ASN A 66 -6.42 -9.81 16.65
C ASN A 66 -6.19 -9.71 15.16
N GLU A 67 -6.81 -10.65 14.45
CA GLU A 67 -6.55 -10.99 13.07
C GLU A 67 -6.15 -9.77 12.29
N ALA A 68 -4.87 -9.79 11.94
CA ALA A 68 -4.29 -8.89 11.00
C ALA A 68 -5.21 -8.86 9.78
N LYS A 69 -6.11 -7.86 9.71
CA LYS A 69 -6.74 -7.36 8.47
C LYS A 69 -5.63 -6.80 7.59
N THR A 70 -4.61 -7.60 7.34
CA THR A 70 -3.45 -7.37 6.50
C THR A 70 -3.87 -7.65 5.08
N GLY A 71 -4.97 -7.01 4.66
CA GLY A 71 -5.53 -7.10 3.33
C GLY A 71 -5.78 -8.53 2.84
N ALA A 72 -5.77 -9.58 3.66
CA ALA A 72 -6.14 -10.93 3.25
C ALA A 72 -7.65 -10.99 2.94
N ASP A 73 -8.43 -10.39 3.83
CA ASP A 73 -9.87 -10.14 3.72
C ASP A 73 -10.21 -9.18 2.58
N SER A 74 -9.31 -8.25 2.23
CA SER A 74 -9.46 -7.38 1.03
C SER A 74 -8.86 -7.97 -0.25
N ARG A 75 -8.13 -9.08 -0.18
CA ARG A 75 -7.49 -9.68 -1.36
C ARG A 75 -8.52 -10.53 -2.08
N THR A 76 -8.76 -10.19 -3.33
CA THR A 76 -9.54 -10.99 -4.26
C THR A 76 -8.73 -12.21 -4.67
N CYS A 77 -9.28 -13.40 -4.50
CA CYS A 77 -8.73 -14.64 -5.00
C CYS A 77 -8.58 -14.58 -6.53
N TYR A 78 -7.37 -14.69 -7.05
CA TYR A 78 -7.11 -14.70 -8.51
C TYR A 78 -7.62 -15.96 -9.22
N ASN A 79 -8.12 -16.96 -8.49
CA ASN A 79 -8.69 -18.19 -9.05
C ASN A 79 -10.21 -18.04 -9.28
N CYS A 80 -10.96 -17.71 -8.22
CA CYS A 80 -12.42 -17.62 -8.26
C CYS A 80 -12.99 -16.20 -8.28
N GLY A 81 -12.19 -15.17 -7.98
CA GLY A 81 -12.63 -13.77 -7.93
C GLY A 81 -13.33 -13.36 -6.64
N GLN A 82 -13.41 -14.24 -5.64
CA GLN A 82 -14.01 -13.91 -4.34
C GLN A 82 -12.99 -13.30 -3.38
N THR A 83 -13.43 -12.38 -2.53
CA THR A 83 -12.62 -11.80 -1.44
C THR A 83 -12.62 -12.71 -0.22
N GLY A 84 -11.64 -12.56 0.67
CA GLY A 84 -11.57 -13.32 1.92
C GLY A 84 -10.60 -14.49 1.93
N HIS A 85 -9.96 -14.81 0.79
CA HIS A 85 -8.94 -15.86 0.71
C HIS A 85 -7.98 -15.64 -0.47
N LEU A 86 -6.80 -16.24 -0.41
CA LEU A 86 -5.84 -16.25 -1.52
C LEU A 86 -6.10 -17.42 -2.48
N SER A 87 -5.60 -17.33 -3.72
CA SER A 87 -5.69 -18.43 -4.70
C SER A 87 -5.09 -19.76 -4.23
N ARG A 88 -4.22 -19.73 -3.22
CA ARG A 88 -3.63 -20.93 -2.60
C ARG A 88 -4.60 -21.65 -1.67
N GLU A 89 -5.54 -20.91 -1.09
CA GLU A 89 -6.54 -21.34 -0.12
C GLU A 89 -7.93 -21.42 -0.77
N CYS A 90 -7.98 -21.32 -2.11
CA CYS A 90 -9.23 -21.37 -2.84
C CYS A 90 -9.78 -22.81 -2.81
N PRO A 91 -11.02 -23.02 -2.34
CA PRO A 91 -11.65 -24.33 -2.31
C PRO A 91 -12.09 -24.79 -3.71
N SER A 92 -12.09 -23.90 -4.71
CA SER A 92 -12.43 -24.22 -6.09
C SER A 92 -11.25 -24.79 -6.86
N GLU A 93 -11.54 -25.61 -7.88
CA GLU A 93 -10.56 -26.14 -8.83
C GLU A 93 -9.66 -25.04 -9.41
N ARG A 94 -8.38 -25.35 -9.59
CA ARG A 94 -7.40 -24.39 -10.08
C ARG A 94 -7.61 -24.13 -11.57
N LYS A 95 -8.05 -22.92 -11.91
CA LYS A 95 -8.16 -22.48 -13.30
C LYS A 95 -6.76 -22.33 -13.92
N PRO A 96 -6.61 -22.58 -15.23
CA PRO A 96 -5.36 -22.33 -15.93
C PRO A 96 -4.94 -20.88 -15.77
N LYS A 97 -3.63 -20.67 -15.60
CA LYS A 97 -3.08 -19.31 -15.53
C LYS A 97 -3.34 -18.61 -16.86
N ARG A 98 -3.71 -17.34 -16.79
CA ARG A 98 -3.90 -16.49 -17.96
C ARG A 98 -3.12 -15.21 -17.79
N CYS A 99 -2.72 -14.61 -18.89
CA CYS A 99 -2.20 -13.26 -18.92
C CYS A 99 -3.22 -12.30 -18.31
N TYR A 100 -2.82 -11.57 -17.27
CA TYR A 100 -3.65 -10.56 -16.62
C TYR A 100 -3.87 -9.30 -17.48
N ASN A 101 -3.05 -9.09 -18.52
CA ASN A 101 -3.16 -7.92 -19.40
C ASN A 101 -4.14 -8.16 -20.57
N CYS A 102 -4.00 -9.26 -21.32
CA CYS A 102 -4.84 -9.57 -22.48
C CYS A 102 -5.81 -10.76 -22.29
N GLY A 103 -5.74 -11.50 -21.17
CA GLY A 103 -6.62 -12.64 -20.89
C GLY A 103 -6.22 -13.97 -21.56
N SER A 104 -5.18 -14.01 -22.39
CA SER A 104 -4.70 -15.24 -23.06
C SER A 104 -4.23 -16.31 -22.06
N THR A 105 -4.54 -17.58 -22.30
CA THR A 105 -4.02 -18.71 -21.50
C THR A 105 -2.66 -19.22 -21.97
N GLU A 106 -2.17 -18.74 -23.11
CA GLU A 106 -0.94 -19.26 -23.71
C GLU A 106 0.33 -18.66 -23.09
N HIS A 107 0.24 -17.46 -22.53
CA HIS A 107 1.36 -16.79 -21.91
C HIS A 107 0.97 -16.12 -20.58
N LEU A 108 1.96 -15.85 -19.74
CA LEU A 108 1.79 -15.06 -18.51
C LEU A 108 1.98 -13.57 -18.81
N SER A 109 1.49 -12.67 -17.93
CA SER A 109 1.60 -11.21 -18.17
C SER A 109 3.00 -10.68 -18.38
N ARG A 110 4.03 -11.42 -17.96
CA ARG A 110 5.43 -11.08 -18.17
C ARG A 110 5.87 -11.23 -19.62
N GLU A 111 5.22 -12.16 -20.32
CA GLU A 111 5.46 -12.55 -21.71
C GLU A 111 4.37 -11.97 -22.64
N CYS A 112 3.52 -11.09 -22.11
CA CYS A 112 2.48 -10.43 -22.90
C CYS A 112 3.13 -9.55 -23.98
N PRO A 113 2.85 -9.80 -25.28
CA PRO A 113 3.41 -8.99 -26.37
C PRO A 113 2.93 -7.52 -26.31
N ASP A 114 1.71 -7.29 -25.81
CA ASP A 114 1.11 -5.95 -25.67
C ASP A 114 1.43 -5.26 -24.32
N ARG A 115 2.62 -5.49 -23.76
CA ARG A 115 3.00 -4.90 -22.46
C ARG A 115 3.33 -3.41 -22.62
N HIS A 116 2.31 -2.55 -22.49
CA HIS A 116 2.47 -1.09 -22.36
C HIS A 116 2.84 -0.65 -20.94
#